data_AF-A0A3N1A542-F1
#
_entry.id   AF-A0A3N1A542-F1
#
_cell.length_a   1.000
_cell.length_b   1.000
_cell.length_c   1.000
_cell.angle_alpha   90.00
_cell.angle_beta   90.00
_cell.angle_gamma   90.00
#
_symmetry.space_group_name_H-M   'P 1'
#
loop_
_entity.id
_entity.type
_entity.pdbx_description
1 polymer ?
#
loop_
_entity_poly.entity_id
_entity_poly.type
_entity_poly.pdbx_seq_one_letter_code
_entity_poly.pdbx_strand_id
1 'polypeptide(L)'
;MAAAHLTRLVDLLVRQVAHWEQPRWAAGDGHRADEFHDLVQYLADLGAAAEGLPGRQIPRLSRDTALPDQLRVVAADLIRAAPDPAVLESAAAAARRLRGRLETP
;
A
#
# COMPACT_ATOMS: atom_id res chain seq x y z
N MET A 1 1.10 14.51 12.75
CA MET A 1 2.14 14.57 11.70
C MET A 1 2.26 13.27 10.93
N ALA A 2 2.53 12.13 11.57
CA ALA A 2 2.76 10.85 10.90
C ALA A 2 1.59 10.35 10.02
N ALA A 3 0.34 10.45 10.49
CA ALA A 3 -0.83 10.07 9.68
C ALA A 3 -0.97 10.90 8.38
N ALA A 4 -0.70 12.21 8.45
CA ALA A 4 -0.72 13.09 7.28
C ALA A 4 0.42 12.77 6.31
N HIS A 5 1.59 12.38 6.84
CA HIS A 5 2.73 11.94 6.04
C HIS A 5 2.42 10.65 5.26
N LEU A 6 1.87 9.63 5.93
CA LEU A 6 1.41 8.40 5.29
C LEU A 6 0.36 8.69 4.20
N THR A 7 -0.67 9.49 4.54
CA THR A 7 -1.73 9.89 3.59
C THR A 7 -1.14 10.50 2.31
N ARG A 8 -0.21 11.44 2.46
CA ARG A 8 0.46 12.09 1.32
C ARG A 8 1.20 11.10 0.43
N LEU A 9 1.92 10.14 1.01
CA LEU A 9 2.69 9.18 0.22
C LEU A 9 1.79 8.17 -0.50
N VAL A 10 0.71 7.73 0.15
CA VAL A 10 -0.31 6.88 -0.48
C VAL A 10 -0.92 7.62 -1.67
N ASP A 11 -1.30 8.89 -1.53
CA ASP A 11 -1.83 9.69 -2.63
C ASP A 11 -0.85 9.81 -3.80
N LEU A 12 0.43 10.05 -3.52
CA LEU A 12 1.47 10.16 -4.56
C LEU A 12 1.68 8.83 -5.29
N LEU A 13 1.74 7.72 -4.55
CA LEU A 13 1.89 6.38 -5.12
C LEU A 13 0.67 6.01 -5.97
N VAL A 14 -0.55 6.26 -5.48
CA VAL A 14 -1.76 5.96 -6.23
C VAL A 14 -1.84 6.80 -7.50
N ARG A 15 -1.54 8.10 -7.45
CA ARG A 15 -1.51 8.97 -8.64
C ARG A 15 -0.53 8.47 -9.70
N GLN A 16 0.61 7.93 -9.28
CA GLN A 16 1.62 7.38 -10.20
C GLN A 16 1.11 6.16 -10.98
N VAL A 17 0.27 5.34 -10.39
CA VAL A 17 -0.23 4.09 -11.01
C VAL A 17 -1.68 4.16 -11.49
N ALA A 18 -2.40 5.25 -11.21
CA ALA A 18 -3.82 5.39 -11.52
C ALA A 18 -4.16 5.25 -13.02
N HIS A 19 -3.20 5.54 -13.89
CA HIS A 19 -3.35 5.44 -15.35
C HIS A 19 -2.77 4.12 -15.91
N TRP A 20 -2.29 3.22 -15.06
CA TRP A 20 -1.69 1.98 -15.52
C TRP A 20 -2.75 0.95 -15.89
N GLU A 21 -2.62 0.42 -17.10
CA GLU A 21 -3.43 -0.70 -17.58
C GLU A 21 -2.77 -2.05 -17.24
N GLN A 22 -3.54 -3.14 -17.38
CA GLN A 22 -3.12 -4.50 -17.02
C GLN A 22 -1.74 -4.92 -17.56
N PRO A 23 -1.35 -4.60 -18.83
CA PRO A 23 -0.02 -4.97 -19.32
C PRO A 23 1.13 -4.32 -18.54
N ARG A 24 0.95 -3.08 -18.07
CA ARG A 24 1.98 -2.36 -17.32
C ARG A 24 2.10 -2.89 -15.88
N TRP A 25 0.99 -3.31 -15.29
CA TRP A 25 0.94 -4.02 -14.01
C TRP A 25 1.64 -5.38 -14.05
N ALA A 26 1.52 -6.10 -15.18
CA ALA A 26 2.14 -7.39 -15.38
C ALA A 26 3.65 -7.32 -15.68
N ALA A 27 4.16 -6.15 -16.10
CA ALA A 27 5.55 -5.94 -16.48
C ALA A 27 6.54 -5.84 -15.29
N GLY A 28 7.84 -5.90 -15.60
CA GLY A 28 8.95 -6.02 -14.64
C GLY A 28 9.36 -7.47 -14.41
N ASP A 29 10.50 -7.71 -13.73
CA ASP A 29 11.03 -9.05 -13.40
C ASP A 29 10.17 -9.83 -12.36
N GLY A 30 8.84 -9.63 -12.41
CA GLY A 30 7.81 -10.40 -11.71
C GLY A 30 7.52 -9.94 -10.28
N HIS A 31 6.63 -9.01 -9.97
CA HIS A 31 5.53 -8.40 -10.71
C HIS A 31 5.17 -7.11 -9.96
N ARG A 32 5.08 -5.96 -10.65
CA ARG A 32 4.73 -4.67 -10.02
C ARG A 32 3.43 -4.75 -9.20
N ALA A 33 2.49 -5.57 -9.64
CA ALA A 33 1.24 -5.85 -8.93
C ALA A 33 1.45 -6.63 -7.62
N ASP A 34 2.35 -7.61 -7.59
CA ASP A 34 2.66 -8.41 -6.40
C ASP A 34 3.33 -7.53 -5.35
N GLU A 35 4.33 -6.74 -5.76
CA GLU A 35 5.00 -5.79 -4.86
C GLU A 35 4.05 -4.75 -4.26
N PHE A 36 3.01 -4.38 -5.02
CA PHE A 36 1.99 -3.46 -4.55
C PHE A 36 1.01 -4.16 -3.61
N HIS A 37 0.61 -5.39 -3.93
CA HIS A 37 -0.22 -6.22 -3.05
C HIS A 37 0.49 -6.54 -1.72
N ASP A 38 1.80 -6.79 -1.74
CA ASP A 38 2.62 -6.97 -0.54
C ASP A 38 2.61 -5.72 0.35
N LEU A 39 2.64 -4.51 -0.23
CA LEU A 39 2.49 -3.28 0.53
C LEU A 39 1.10 -3.18 1.17
N VAL A 40 0.05 -3.54 0.43
CA VAL A 40 -1.33 -3.58 0.95
C VAL A 40 -1.42 -4.57 2.12
N GLN A 41 -0.89 -5.78 1.96
CA GLN A 41 -0.85 -6.80 3.01
C GLN A 41 -0.09 -6.29 4.24
N TYR A 42 1.09 -5.71 4.04
CA TYR A 42 1.90 -5.16 5.11
C TYR A 42 1.16 -4.10 5.94
N LEU A 43 0.48 -3.14 5.29
CA LEU A 43 -0.30 -2.12 6.01
C LEU A 43 -1.50 -2.74 6.76
N ALA A 44 -2.13 -3.78 6.20
CA ALA A 44 -3.21 -4.49 6.87
C ALA A 44 -2.73 -5.23 8.12
N ASP A 45 -1.56 -5.86 8.06
CA ASP A 45 -0.96 -6.55 9.22
C ASP A 45 -0.59 -5.56 10.33
N LEU A 46 -0.08 -4.37 9.98
CA LEU A 46 0.14 -3.29 10.94
C LEU A 46 -1.17 -2.84 11.60
N GLY A 47 -2.27 -2.75 10.82
CA GLY A 47 -3.59 -2.39 11.33
C GLY A 47 -4.15 -3.43 12.29
N ALA A 48 -4.09 -4.70 11.90
CA ALA A 48 -4.51 -5.81 12.76
C ALA A 48 -3.71 -5.85 14.07
N ALA A 49 -2.39 -5.66 14.01
CA ALA A 49 -1.54 -5.59 15.20
C ALA A 49 -1.93 -4.42 16.13
N ALA A 50 -2.25 -3.25 15.58
CA ALA A 50 -2.68 -2.09 16.35
C ALA A 50 -4.03 -2.31 17.06
N GLU A 51 -4.92 -3.08 16.44
CA GLU A 51 -6.23 -3.44 16.98
C GLU A 51 -6.19 -4.67 17.91
N GLY A 52 -5.02 -5.31 18.08
CA GLY A 52 -4.89 -6.56 18.85
C GLY A 52 -5.58 -7.76 18.18
N LEU A 53 -5.78 -7.70 16.85
CA LEU A 53 -6.40 -8.74 16.05
C LEU A 53 -5.33 -9.61 15.36
N PRO A 54 -5.64 -10.90 15.08
CA PRO A 54 -4.77 -11.73 14.27
C PRO A 54 -4.67 -11.17 12.85
N GLY A 55 -3.46 -11.20 12.28
CA GLY A 55 -3.23 -10.87 10.87
C GLY A 55 -4.07 -11.73 9.94
N ARG A 56 -4.53 -11.15 8.83
CA ARG A 56 -5.37 -11.83 7.83
C ARG A 56 -4.83 -11.54 6.44
N GLN A 57 -4.94 -12.54 5.58
CA GLN A 57 -4.59 -12.39 4.18
C GLN A 57 -5.61 -11.48 3.49
N ILE A 58 -5.11 -10.42 2.87
CA ILE A 58 -5.88 -9.50 2.06
C ILE A 58 -6.15 -10.17 0.70
N PRO A 59 -7.42 -10.36 0.32
CA PRO A 59 -7.73 -11.01 -0.94
C PRO A 59 -7.19 -10.19 -2.11
N ARG A 60 -6.55 -10.87 -3.07
CA ARG A 60 -6.18 -10.27 -4.34
C ARG A 60 -7.41 -10.23 -5.25
N LEU A 61 -7.79 -9.04 -5.68
CA LEU A 61 -8.91 -8.84 -6.59
C LEU A 61 -8.55 -9.34 -8.00
N SER A 62 -9.58 -9.63 -8.80
CA SER A 62 -9.41 -10.25 -10.13
C SER A 62 -8.66 -9.39 -11.15
N ARG A 63 -8.51 -8.09 -10.90
CA ARG A 63 -7.75 -7.16 -11.74
C ARG A 63 -6.83 -6.31 -10.88
N ASP A 64 -5.57 -6.23 -11.28
CA ASP A 64 -4.54 -5.47 -10.56
C ASP A 64 -4.80 -3.96 -10.62
N THR A 65 -5.63 -3.49 -11.56
CA THR A 65 -6.10 -2.10 -11.62
C THR A 65 -6.89 -1.67 -10.38
N ALA A 66 -7.38 -2.60 -9.56
CA ALA A 66 -8.07 -2.30 -8.30
C ALA A 66 -7.12 -2.12 -7.10
N LEU A 67 -5.84 -2.48 -7.22
CA LEU A 67 -4.85 -2.37 -6.15
C LEU A 67 -4.73 -0.95 -5.56
N PRO A 68 -4.75 0.15 -6.35
CA PRO A 68 -4.62 1.49 -5.79
C PRO A 68 -5.78 1.88 -4.88
N ASP A 69 -7.00 1.42 -5.17
CA ASP A 69 -8.15 1.64 -4.31
C ASP A 69 -8.08 0.78 -3.05
N GLN A 70 -7.60 -0.46 -3.18
CA GLN A 70 -7.36 -1.33 -2.03
C GLN A 70 -6.35 -0.71 -1.05
N LEU A 71 -5.25 -0.11 -1.57
CA LEU A 71 -4.27 0.59 -0.74
C LEU A 71 -4.89 1.80 -0.01
N ARG A 72 -5.76 2.58 -0.65
CA ARG A 72 -6.44 3.71 0.02
C ARG A 72 -7.28 3.24 1.20
N VAL A 73 -8.05 2.18 1.01
CA VAL A 73 -8.90 1.60 2.07
C VAL A 73 -8.03 1.13 3.24
N VAL A 74 -7.01 0.30 2.97
CA VAL A 74 -6.17 -0.27 4.03
C VAL A 74 -5.34 0.81 4.74
N ALA A 75 -4.85 1.83 4.03
CA ALA A 75 -4.16 2.95 4.67
C ALA A 75 -5.10 3.76 5.58
N ALA A 76 -6.35 3.98 5.17
CA ALA A 76 -7.35 4.65 6.01
C ALA A 76 -7.72 3.80 7.23
N ASP A 77 -7.79 2.47 7.09
CA ASP A 77 -8.01 1.53 8.18
C ASP A 77 -6.86 1.57 9.19
N LEU A 78 -5.60 1.51 8.72
CA LEU A 78 -4.41 1.63 9.57
C LEU A 78 -4.40 2.96 10.34
N ILE A 79 -4.74 4.08 9.69
CA ILE A 79 -4.81 5.39 10.38
C ILE A 79 -5.91 5.39 11.44
N ARG A 80 -7.07 4.77 11.17
CA ARG A 80 -8.19 4.69 12.09
C ARG A 80 -7.89 3.82 13.31
N ALA A 81 -7.11 2.75 13.12
CA ALA A 81 -6.61 1.90 14.20
C ALA A 81 -5.67 2.66 15.17
N ALA A 82 -5.23 3.87 14.81
CA ALA A 82 -4.43 4.76 15.64
C ALA A 82 -3.18 4.09 16.26
N PRO A 83 -2.33 3.43 15.46
CA PRO A 83 -1.09 2.83 15.96
C PRO A 83 -0.10 3.90 16.45
N ASP A 84 0.98 3.46 17.08
CA ASP A 84 2.10 4.32 17.45
C ASP A 84 2.60 5.12 16.20
N PRO A 85 2.93 6.41 16.34
CA PRO A 85 3.47 7.22 15.25
C PRO A 85 4.64 6.58 14.49
N ALA A 86 5.51 5.82 15.15
CA ALA A 86 6.65 5.12 14.53
C ALA A 86 6.20 4.04 13.54
N VAL A 87 5.04 3.40 13.78
CA VAL A 87 4.43 2.44 12.86
C VAL A 87 3.94 3.14 11.60
N LEU A 88 3.30 4.31 11.75
CA LEU A 88 2.85 5.13 10.62
C LEU A 88 4.05 5.63 9.77
N GLU A 89 5.16 5.99 10.41
CA GLU A 89 6.39 6.37 9.68
C GLU A 89 7.03 5.17 8.96
N SER A 90 6.96 3.97 9.54
CA SER A 90 7.40 2.73 8.87
C SER A 90 6.55 2.42 7.64
N ALA A 91 5.23 2.54 7.75
CA ALA A 91 4.30 2.40 6.61
C ALA A 91 4.58 3.45 5.52
N ALA A 92 4.83 4.70 5.91
CA ALA A 92 5.21 5.78 4.99
C ALA A 92 6.53 5.46 4.26
N ALA A 93 7.55 4.96 4.98
CA ALA A 93 8.81 4.55 4.38
C ALA A 93 8.64 3.42 3.35
N ALA A 94 7.80 2.42 3.66
CA ALA A 94 7.48 1.33 2.75
C ALA A 94 6.81 1.82 1.45
N ALA A 95 5.80 2.71 1.57
CA ALA A 95 5.13 3.31 0.42
C ALA A 95 6.10 4.12 -0.46
N ARG A 96 7.00 4.92 0.15
CA ARG A 96 8.04 5.66 -0.57
C ARG A 96 9.00 4.73 -1.32
N ARG A 97 9.43 3.64 -0.68
CA ARG A 97 10.32 2.65 -1.28
C ARG A 97 9.67 2.01 -2.51
N LEU A 98 8.42 1.57 -2.39
CA LEU A 98 7.69 1.01 -3.53
C LEU A 98 7.57 2.02 -4.67
N ARG A 99 7.20 3.26 -4.35
CA ARG A 99 7.10 4.35 -5.32
C ARG A 99 8.38 4.50 -6.16
N GLY A 100 9.55 4.52 -5.51
CA GLY A 100 10.85 4.62 -6.19
C GLY A 100 11.19 3.42 -7.07
N ARG A 101 10.77 2.19 -6.71
CA ARG A 101 10.95 1.01 -7.57
C ARG A 101 10.08 1.05 -8.82
N LEU A 102 8.86 1.60 -8.70
CA LEU A 102 7.90 1.70 -9.80
C LEU A 102 8.21 2.85 -10.78
N GLU A 103 9.19 3.71 -10.49
CA GLU A 103 9.65 4.77 -11.41
C GLU A 103 10.58 4.23 -12.53
N THR A 104 11.13 3.02 -12.39
CA THR A 104 12.02 2.43 -13.38
C THR A 104 11.23 1.92 -14.61
N PRO A 105 11.54 2.38 -15.84
CA PRO A 105 10.84 1.99 -17.07
C PRO A 105 10.85 0.48 -17.30
#